data_AF-A0A5P1DIX5-F1
#
_entry.id   AF-A0A5P1DIX5-F1
#
_cell.length_a   1.000
_cell.length_b   1.000
_cell.length_c   1.000
_cell.angle_alpha   90.00
_cell.angle_beta   90.00
_cell.angle_gamma   90.00
#
_symmetry.space_group_name_H-M   'P 1'
#
loop_
_entity.id
_entity.type
_entity.pdbx_description
1 polymer ?
#
loop_
_entity_poly.entity_id
_entity_poly.type
_entity_poly.pdbx_seq_one_letter_code
_entity_poly.pdbx_strand_id
1 'polypeptide(L)' 'MNSRVLDPTPTRTWDDEIAHNTQMFFEADRLEAQAYQIIESYSGDAATWALFTEAKKTADTHRTAAYREWMRIQRAMRK' A
#
# COMPACT_ATOMS: atom_id res chain seq x y z
N MET A 1 -31.09 -30.08 12.07
CA MET A 1 -30.29 -30.02 10.83
C MET A 1 -29.05 -29.22 11.15
N ASN A 2 -27.89 -29.86 11.17
CA ASN A 2 -26.65 -29.28 11.68
C ASN A 2 -26.04 -28.34 10.63
N SER A 3 -26.17 -27.03 10.85
CA SER A 3 -25.47 -26.00 10.10
C SER A 3 -23.98 -26.09 10.40
N ARG A 4 -23.25 -26.90 9.62
CA ARG A 4 -21.79 -26.84 9.59
C ARG A 4 -21.42 -25.47 9.05
N VAL A 5 -21.03 -24.57 9.96
CA VAL A 5 -20.26 -23.37 9.63
C VAL A 5 -19.07 -23.88 8.82
N LEU A 6 -19.02 -23.52 7.54
CA LEU A 6 -17.89 -23.82 6.68
C LEU A 6 -16.72 -23.05 7.26
N ASP A 7 -15.81 -23.74 7.94
CA ASP A 7 -14.52 -23.17 8.33
C ASP A 7 -13.90 -22.51 7.09
N PRO A 8 -13.56 -21.21 7.14
CA PRO A 8 -12.95 -20.55 6.00
C PRO A 8 -11.65 -21.28 5.68
N THR A 9 -11.63 -21.94 4.52
CA THR A 9 -10.45 -22.63 4.02
C THR A 9 -9.28 -21.64 3.96
N PRO A 10 -8.07 -22.04 4.41
CA PRO A 10 -6.93 -21.13 4.57
C PRO A 10 -6.54 -20.39 3.28
N THR A 11 -6.89 -20.92 2.11
CA THR A 11 -6.69 -20.29 0.80
C THR A 11 -7.47 -18.98 0.64
N ARG A 12 -8.72 -18.91 1.11
CA ARG A 12 -9.52 -17.67 1.03
C ARG A 12 -8.93 -16.56 1.90
N THR A 13 -8.36 -16.91 3.04
CA THR A 13 -7.73 -15.96 3.97
C THR A 13 -6.46 -15.34 3.37
N TRP A 14 -5.66 -16.12 2.64
CA TRP A 14 -4.46 -15.60 1.97
C TRP A 14 -4.80 -14.69 0.78
N ASP A 15 -5.80 -15.04 -0.03
CA ASP A 15 -6.23 -14.21 -1.15
C ASP A 15 -6.70 -12.82 -0.65
N ASP A 16 -7.43 -12.77 0.47
CA ASP A 16 -7.87 -11.51 1.09
C ASP A 16 -6.70 -10.68 1.63
N GLU A 17 -5.73 -11.32 2.30
CA GLU A 17 -4.51 -10.64 2.79
C GLU A 17 -3.65 -10.09 1.64
N ILE A 18 -3.49 -10.86 0.56
CA ILE A 18 -2.77 -10.44 -0.64
C ILE A 18 -3.50 -9.29 -1.32
N ALA A 19 -4.83 -9.37 -1.49
CA ALA A 19 -5.64 -8.31 -2.08
C ALA A 19 -5.54 -7.01 -1.27
N HIS A 20 -5.58 -7.10 0.06
CA HIS A 20 -5.38 -5.95 0.94
C HIS A 20 -3.99 -5.33 0.75
N ASN A 21 -2.93 -6.15 0.74
CA ASN A 21 -1.57 -5.68 0.50
C ASN A 21 -1.41 -5.03 -0.89
N THR A 22 -2.05 -5.58 -1.92
CA THR A 22 -2.09 -4.97 -3.26
C THR A 22 -2.76 -3.59 -3.23
N GLN A 23 -3.86 -3.44 -2.48
CA GLN A 23 -4.51 -2.14 -2.29
C GLN A 23 -3.58 -1.13 -1.58
N MET A 24 -2.77 -1.57 -0.62
CA MET A 24 -1.79 -0.71 0.04
C MET A 24 -0.72 -0.19 -0.93
N PHE A 25 -0.21 -1.05 -1.82
CA PHE A 25 0.72 -0.61 -2.88
C PHE A 25 0.05 0.35 -3.86
N PHE A 26 -1.19 0.09 -4.25
CA PHE A 26 -1.94 1.00 -5.13
C PHE A 26 -2.12 2.39 -4.51
N GLU A 27 -2.44 2.47 -3.22
CA GLU A 27 -2.56 3.76 -2.53
C GLU A 27 -1.21 4.49 -2.46
N ALA A 28 -0.11 3.76 -2.23
CA ALA A 28 1.24 4.34 -2.28
C ALA A 28 1.57 4.92 -3.67
N ASP A 29 1.27 4.17 -4.74
CA ASP A 29 1.48 4.62 -6.12
C ASP A 29 0.58 5.83 -6.45
N ARG A 30 -0.65 5.87 -5.93
CA ARG A 30 -1.56 7.03 -6.08
C ARG A 30 -1.00 8.28 -5.41
N LEU A 31 -0.51 8.16 -4.18
CA LEU A 31 0.13 9.26 -3.45
C LEU A 31 1.41 9.73 -4.15
N GLU A 32 2.16 8.79 -4.73
CA GLU A 32 3.35 9.10 -5.51
C GLU A 32 3.01 9.88 -6.78
N ALA A 33 1.97 9.47 -7.52
CA ALA A 33 1.46 10.22 -8.67
C ALA A 33 0.99 11.63 -8.28
N GLN A 34 0.29 11.77 -7.15
CA GLN A 34 -0.12 13.08 -6.61
C GLN A 34 1.08 13.96 -6.25
N ALA A 35 2.15 13.38 -5.69
CA ALA A 35 3.38 14.12 -5.43
C ALA A 35 3.95 14.68 -6.74
N TYR A 36 4.03 13.88 -7.80
CA TYR A 36 4.54 14.35 -9.09
C TYR A 36 3.66 15.41 -9.76
N GLN A 37 2.34 15.37 -9.55
CA GLN A 37 1.43 16.44 -10.02
C GLN A 37 1.77 17.80 -9.39
N ILE A 38 2.25 17.86 -8.15
CA ILE A 38 2.64 19.11 -7.48
C ILE A 38 3.75 19.83 -8.24
N ILE A 39 4.66 19.08 -8.87
CA ILE A 39 5.80 19.65 -9.60
C ILE A 39 5.63 19.67 -11.12
N GLU A 40 4.46 19.30 -11.64
CA GLU A 40 4.21 19.21 -13.09
C GLU A 40 4.45 20.55 -13.80
N SER A 41 4.13 21.67 -13.15
CA SER A 41 4.38 23.03 -13.63
C SER A 41 5.37 23.81 -12.75
N TYR A 42 6.30 23.11 -12.12
CA TYR A 42 7.20 23.72 -11.13
C TYR A 42 8.09 24.80 -11.74
N SER A 43 8.04 26.02 -11.16
CA SER A 43 8.80 27.18 -11.63
C SER A 43 10.03 27.52 -10.78
N GLY A 44 10.41 26.65 -9.84
CA GLY A 44 11.59 26.85 -8.99
C GLY A 44 11.34 27.44 -7.60
N ASP A 45 10.10 27.49 -7.12
CA ASP A 45 9.76 28.04 -5.81
C ASP A 45 9.97 27.03 -4.65
N ALA A 46 10.62 27.47 -3.58
CA ALA A 46 10.95 26.57 -2.46
C ALA A 46 9.71 25.98 -1.77
N ALA A 47 8.55 26.63 -1.85
CA ALA A 47 7.31 26.18 -1.22
C ALA A 47 6.72 24.95 -1.91
N THR A 48 6.64 24.94 -3.24
CA THR A 48 6.16 23.81 -4.04
C THR A 48 7.11 22.62 -3.91
N TRP A 49 8.42 22.87 -3.83
CA TRP A 49 9.40 21.82 -3.53
C TRP A 49 9.17 21.19 -2.15
N ALA A 50 8.91 22.00 -1.12
CA ALA A 50 8.61 21.48 0.22
C ALA A 50 7.35 20.60 0.21
N LEU A 51 6.27 21.05 -0.44
CA LEU A 51 5.03 20.28 -0.59
C LEU A 51 5.25 18.95 -1.32
N PHE A 52 6.05 18.96 -2.40
CA PHE A 52 6.45 17.75 -3.11
C PHE A 52 7.19 16.77 -2.20
N THR A 53 8.19 17.25 -1.45
CA THR A 53 8.98 16.37 -0.58
C THR A 53 8.15 15.75 0.52
N GLU A 54 7.18 16.47 1.08
CA GLU A 54 6.28 15.94 2.11
C GLU A 54 5.28 14.93 1.51
N ALA A 55 4.75 15.21 0.32
CA ALA A 55 3.89 14.27 -0.41
C ALA A 55 4.65 12.97 -0.77
N LYS A 56 5.90 13.10 -1.23
CA LYS A 56 6.80 11.96 -1.47
C LYS A 56 7.05 11.14 -0.22
N LYS A 57 7.35 11.79 0.90
CA LYS A 57 7.56 11.11 2.18
C LYS A 57 6.33 10.33 2.65
N THR A 58 5.14 10.86 2.39
CA THR A 58 3.89 10.16 2.67
C THR A 58 3.76 8.92 1.78
N ALA A 59 3.95 9.05 0.47
CA ALA A 59 3.93 7.92 -0.45
C ALA A 59 4.94 6.82 -0.06
N ASP A 60 6.18 7.20 0.28
CA ASP A 60 7.23 6.28 0.72
C ASP A 60 6.88 5.55 2.03
N THR A 61 6.20 6.24 2.95
CA THR A 61 5.73 5.65 4.20
C THR A 61 4.68 4.57 3.92
N HIS A 62 3.73 4.85 3.02
CA HIS A 62 2.72 3.88 2.59
C HIS A 62 3.36 2.68 1.86
N ARG A 63 4.33 2.94 0.96
CA ARG A 63 5.07 1.89 0.26
C ARG A 63 5.85 1.00 1.22
N THR A 64 6.46 1.59 2.25
CA THR A 64 7.19 0.86 3.29
C THR A 64 6.25 0.01 4.14
N ALA A 65 5.06 0.52 4.48
CA ALA A 65 4.05 -0.24 5.22
C ALA A 65 3.57 -1.45 4.40
N ALA A 66 3.24 -1.25 3.12
CA ALA A 66 2.86 -2.33 2.20
C ALA A 66 3.98 -3.38 2.10
N TYR A 67 5.24 -2.96 1.94
CA TYR A 67 6.36 -3.89 1.88
C TYR A 67 6.53 -4.74 3.16
N ARG A 68 6.38 -4.13 4.34
CA ARG A 68 6.42 -4.86 5.62
C ARG A 68 5.30 -5.88 5.73
N GLU A 69 4.10 -5.52 5.27
CA GLU A 69 2.95 -6.40 5.28
C GLU A 69 3.12 -7.57 4.31
N TRP A 70 3.61 -7.30 3.10
CA TRP A 70 3.99 -8.34 2.15
C TRP A 70 4.99 -9.34 2.74
N MET A 71 6.01 -8.84 3.45
CA MET A 71 6.98 -9.70 4.13
C MET A 71 6.34 -10.54 5.25
N ARG A 72 5.33 -10.02 5.95
CA ARG A 72 4.55 -10.77 6.95
C ARG A 72 3.77 -11.91 6.28
N ILE A 73 3.02 -11.60 5.22
CA ILE A 73 2.23 -12.58 4.44
C ILE A 73 3.15 -13.68 3.90
N GLN A 74 4.24 -13.31 3.24
CA GLN A 74 5.22 -14.27 2.69
C GLN A 74 5.81 -15.19 3.75
N ARG A 75 6.11 -14.69 4.95
CA ARG A 75 6.61 -15.52 6.06
C ARG A 75 5.54 -16.47 6.59
N ALA A 76 4.29 -16.04 6.63
CA ALA A 76 3.19 -16.83 7.15
C ALA A 76 2.75 -17.93 6.16
N MET A 77 2.79 -17.67 4.85
CA MET A 77 2.55 -18.67 3.80
C MET A 77 3.62 -19.78 3.74
N ARG A 78 4.82 -19.52 4.26
CA ARG A 78 5.94 -20.49 4.30
C ARG A 78 5.94 -21.38 5.55
N LYS A 79 5.09 -21.09 6.54
CA LYS A 79 4.94 -21.88 7.77
C LYS A 79 3.81 -22.89 7.59
#